data_AF-A0A5S3W9A0-F1
#
_entry.id   AF-A0A5S3W9A0-F1
#
_cell.length_a   1.000
_cell.length_b   1.000
_cell.length_c   1.000
_cell.angle_alpha   90.00
_cell.angle_beta   90.00
_cell.angle_gamma   90.00
#
_symmetry.space_group_name_H-M   'P 1'
#
loop_
_entity.id
_entity.type
_entity.pdbx_description
1 polymer ?
#
loop_
_entity_poly.entity_id
_entity_poly.type
_entity_poly.pdbx_seq_one_letter_code
_entity_poly.pdbx_strand_id
1 'polypeptide(L)'
;MNTFNTLTIALVSALSVGCTSNLAKNTNESFSAQSASQLQAQTLPALKIATWNVEHLAYPIDTGCRARMPSEIAAMKAYAKNLDADIIALQEVGSKEALQQIFSEDDWQLIMSSRADSKAYTCRQTGALSTQQKVAFAVKKAIPVLNTAPIDQLGLARAGLRYGLQITVNTQQGPTDILNVHMKSGCFVDDYLKSDSPACKTYAQQAPVLNSWVEKHETAGTPYVILGDFNHRISAPYNRLTRTLLSDERSTRITTSQLLGCQARYPAPIDHIIVGGMNAQNIEASAQVHKFKNMDNKAMLSDHCAVSVSLAANAHSLSSAVLWQTTSKEYKALATTTYEQAKAAVMQLPNTASNWVAVMDVDETVLDNSAYQKQTELNGKGYTPQSWQAWVASEKATLVPGAKSFIETVYKHGGKIALVTNRNKQNDLHTWNNLKAVGLPVTLKNTCLIGRSEADKNAVNNNDFINDKDLRRQQVTQGTADCFSPSGQNNNWQQPQVIKFQVGDNIEDFSGVTQESANIKTLQPKLGKSLFLLPNPMYGSW
;
A
#
# COMPACT_ATOMS: atom_id res chain seq x y z
N MET A 1 7.00 14.25 -86.01
CA MET A 1 7.96 13.72 -87.00
C MET A 1 8.48 12.41 -86.46
N ASN A 2 8.20 11.32 -87.17
CA ASN A 2 8.96 10.07 -87.34
C ASN A 2 9.66 9.47 -86.10
N THR A 3 9.48 8.22 -85.70
CA THR A 3 9.11 7.03 -86.48
C THR A 3 8.79 5.88 -85.54
N PHE A 4 7.80 5.09 -85.95
CA PHE A 4 7.45 3.77 -85.42
C PHE A 4 8.51 2.70 -85.74
N ASN A 5 8.33 1.55 -85.07
CA ASN A 5 8.51 0.15 -85.51
C ASN A 5 9.64 -0.67 -84.85
N THR A 6 9.30 -1.55 -83.88
CA THR A 6 9.03 -3.03 -83.99
C THR A 6 10.31 -3.86 -83.88
N LEU A 7 10.40 -5.07 -83.31
CA LEU A 7 9.50 -6.04 -82.67
C LEU A 7 10.42 -7.03 -81.90
N THR A 8 9.92 -7.57 -80.79
CA THR A 8 10.08 -8.90 -80.17
C THR A 8 11.35 -9.75 -80.38
N ILE A 9 11.88 -10.33 -79.30
CA ILE A 9 12.28 -11.76 -79.21
C ILE A 9 12.39 -12.22 -77.73
N ALA A 10 11.68 -13.31 -77.44
CA ALA A 10 11.86 -14.42 -76.48
C ALA A 10 12.51 -14.25 -75.09
N LEU A 11 11.69 -14.55 -74.08
CA LEU A 11 11.77 -15.73 -73.19
C LEU A 11 13.15 -16.36 -72.87
N VAL A 12 13.31 -16.67 -71.56
CA VAL A 12 14.02 -17.83 -70.97
C VAL A 12 15.37 -17.57 -70.29
N SER A 13 15.27 -17.53 -68.95
CA SER A 13 16.09 -18.21 -67.93
C SER A 13 17.57 -17.85 -67.66
N ALA A 14 17.78 -17.62 -66.36
CA ALA A 14 18.78 -18.24 -65.47
C ALA A 14 20.25 -17.74 -65.46
N LEU A 15 20.69 -17.45 -64.22
CA LEU A 15 22.00 -17.70 -63.54
C LEU A 15 22.34 -16.48 -62.64
N SER A 16 22.13 -16.48 -61.32
CA SER A 16 22.96 -17.05 -60.21
C SER A 16 24.45 -16.68 -60.32
N VAL A 17 25.15 -16.11 -59.31
CA VAL A 17 25.55 -16.59 -57.96
C VAL A 17 26.02 -15.34 -57.15
N GLY A 18 26.01 -15.20 -55.81
CA GLY A 18 25.84 -16.13 -54.67
C GLY A 18 25.46 -15.36 -53.39
N CYS A 19 24.76 -16.01 -52.44
CA CYS A 19 25.29 -16.74 -51.27
C CYS A 19 25.62 -15.77 -50.11
N THR A 20 25.08 -15.87 -48.89
CA THR A 20 24.58 -16.98 -48.05
C THR A 20 23.50 -16.42 -47.09
N SER A 21 22.50 -17.13 -46.55
CA SER A 21 22.53 -18.43 -45.88
C SER A 21 21.13 -19.05 -45.71
N ASN A 22 21.06 -20.34 -46.04
CA ASN A 22 20.09 -21.43 -45.81
C ASN A 22 18.77 -21.24 -45.01
N LEU A 23 17.71 -21.75 -45.65
CA LEU A 23 16.40 -22.15 -45.14
C LEU A 23 16.33 -23.67 -44.95
N ALA A 24 15.60 -24.14 -43.94
CA ALA A 24 14.74 -25.36 -43.87
C ALA A 24 14.59 -25.81 -42.40
N LYS A 25 13.50 -26.33 -41.85
CA LYS A 25 12.08 -26.57 -42.21
C LYS A 25 11.41 -27.09 -40.92
N ASN A 26 10.12 -26.80 -40.74
CA ASN A 26 9.12 -27.54 -39.94
C ASN A 26 9.37 -27.81 -38.44
N THR A 27 8.47 -27.31 -37.58
CA THR A 27 7.35 -28.10 -37.04
C THR A 27 6.38 -27.20 -36.27
N ASN A 28 5.09 -27.43 -36.48
CA ASN A 28 4.03 -27.02 -35.58
C ASN A 28 4.29 -27.61 -34.19
N GLU A 29 4.57 -26.77 -33.21
CA GLU A 29 4.19 -27.05 -31.83
C GLU A 29 3.41 -25.86 -31.30
N SER A 30 2.14 -26.13 -31.07
CA SER A 30 1.26 -25.35 -30.22
C SER A 30 1.90 -25.15 -28.87
N PHE A 31 2.45 -23.96 -28.61
CA PHE A 31 2.67 -23.54 -27.23
C PHE A 31 1.30 -23.26 -26.62
N SER A 32 0.80 -24.30 -25.96
CA SER A 32 -0.31 -24.25 -25.02
C SER A 32 -0.20 -23.01 -24.15
N ALA A 33 -1.32 -22.29 -24.03
CA ALA A 33 -1.55 -21.29 -23.00
C ALA A 33 -1.36 -21.96 -21.62
N GLN A 34 -0.13 -21.94 -21.11
CA GLN A 34 0.16 -22.27 -19.74
C GLN A 34 -0.09 -21.03 -18.89
N SER A 35 -1.20 -21.13 -18.15
CA SER A 35 -1.40 -20.56 -16.82
C SER A 35 -1.09 -19.07 -16.64
N ALA A 36 -2.08 -18.24 -16.96
CA ALA A 36 -2.28 -16.94 -16.32
C ALA A 36 -2.72 -17.10 -14.85
N SER A 37 -2.00 -17.91 -14.08
CA SER A 37 -2.16 -18.04 -12.64
C SER A 37 -0.89 -17.54 -11.97
N GLN A 38 -1.06 -16.61 -11.03
CA GLN A 38 -0.04 -15.98 -10.18
C GLN A 38 0.63 -14.72 -10.74
N LEU A 39 -0.16 -13.66 -10.93
CA LEU A 39 0.30 -12.33 -10.51
C LEU A 39 -0.45 -12.00 -9.23
N GLN A 40 0.02 -12.57 -8.11
CA GLN A 40 -0.13 -11.89 -6.84
C GLN A 40 0.54 -10.53 -7.06
N ALA A 41 -0.19 -9.43 -6.86
CA ALA A 41 0.47 -8.16 -6.63
C ALA A 41 1.35 -8.36 -5.38
N GLN A 42 2.63 -8.67 -5.60
CA GLN A 42 3.59 -8.82 -4.51
C GLN A 42 3.63 -7.48 -3.79
N THR A 43 3.00 -7.44 -2.62
CA THR A 43 3.21 -6.37 -1.66
C THR A 43 4.71 -6.36 -1.37
N LEU A 44 5.38 -5.24 -1.71
CA LEU A 44 6.81 -5.07 -1.40
C LEU A 44 7.04 -5.42 0.07
N PRO A 45 8.12 -6.10 0.44
CA PRO A 45 8.43 -6.35 1.85
C PRO A 45 8.71 -5.04 2.59
N ALA A 46 8.60 -5.07 3.93
CA ALA A 46 9.05 -3.96 4.76
C ALA A 46 10.56 -3.75 4.53
N LEU A 47 10.99 -2.50 4.44
CA LEU A 47 12.37 -2.14 4.13
C LEU A 47 13.10 -1.71 5.40
N LYS A 48 14.15 -2.42 5.81
CA LYS A 48 14.95 -2.00 6.97
C LYS A 48 16.07 -1.07 6.53
N ILE A 49 16.11 0.13 7.10
CA ILE A 49 17.12 1.14 6.78
C ILE A 49 17.96 1.46 8.01
N ALA A 50 19.24 1.77 7.81
CA ALA A 50 20.16 2.16 8.87
C ALA A 50 21.02 3.36 8.46
N THR A 51 21.52 4.11 9.46
CA THR A 51 22.59 5.08 9.27
C THR A 51 23.75 4.78 10.20
N TRP A 52 24.98 4.97 9.72
CA TRP A 52 26.20 4.71 10.46
C TRP A 52 27.34 5.65 10.04
N ASN A 53 27.76 6.55 10.93
CA ASN A 53 29.04 7.24 10.77
C ASN A 53 30.17 6.21 11.00
N VAL A 54 31.01 6.00 9.98
CA VAL A 54 32.08 5.00 10.00
C VAL A 54 33.44 5.57 10.42
N GLU A 55 33.46 6.78 10.96
CA GLU A 55 34.63 7.46 11.55
C GLU A 55 35.88 7.37 10.67
N HIS A 56 35.97 8.26 9.68
CA HIS A 56 37.09 8.32 8.74
C HIS A 56 37.45 6.97 8.07
N LEU A 57 36.48 6.25 7.50
CA LEU A 57 36.76 5.00 6.78
C LEU A 57 37.60 5.28 5.53
N ALA A 58 38.84 4.77 5.50
CA ALA A 58 39.83 5.10 4.48
C ALA A 58 40.29 3.88 3.67
N TYR A 59 40.85 4.17 2.49
CA TYR A 59 41.64 3.23 1.71
C TYR A 59 42.93 3.92 1.24
N PRO A 60 44.12 3.34 1.46
CA PRO A 60 44.40 2.15 2.28
C PRO A 60 43.95 2.29 3.75
N ILE A 61 43.67 1.18 4.43
CA ILE A 61 43.02 1.15 5.76
C ILE A 61 43.83 1.78 6.88
N ASP A 62 45.15 1.82 6.71
CA ASP A 62 46.12 2.34 7.65
C ASP A 62 46.37 3.85 7.47
N THR A 63 45.54 4.53 6.66
CA THR A 63 45.61 5.97 6.41
C THR A 63 44.48 6.76 7.08
N GLY A 64 44.58 8.09 7.03
CA GLY A 64 43.57 8.99 7.60
C GLY A 64 43.73 9.23 9.10
N CYS A 65 42.75 9.92 9.68
CA CYS A 65 42.77 10.20 11.12
C CYS A 65 42.53 8.97 11.98
N ARG A 66 41.95 7.91 11.39
CA ARG A 66 41.69 6.63 12.04
C ARG A 66 42.19 5.47 11.18
N ALA A 67 43.49 5.22 11.30
CA ALA A 67 44.13 4.03 10.76
C ALA A 67 43.55 2.77 11.43
N ARG A 68 43.29 1.73 10.63
CA ARG A 68 42.64 0.49 11.07
C ARG A 68 43.47 -0.73 10.73
N MET A 69 43.33 -1.76 11.56
CA MET A 69 43.86 -3.10 11.29
C MET A 69 42.88 -3.94 10.45
N PRO A 70 43.37 -4.95 9.71
CA PRO A 70 42.49 -5.89 9.00
C PRO A 70 41.44 -6.56 9.89
N SER A 71 41.76 -6.82 11.16
CA SER A 71 40.82 -7.39 12.14
C SER A 71 39.66 -6.45 12.47
N GLU A 72 39.89 -5.14 12.49
CA GLU A 72 38.83 -4.15 12.70
C GLU A 72 37.92 -4.06 11.48
N ILE A 73 38.48 -4.13 10.26
CA ILE A 73 37.67 -4.20 9.03
C ILE A 73 36.80 -5.47 9.02
N ALA A 74 37.35 -6.61 9.44
CA ALA A 74 36.55 -7.83 9.58
C ALA A 74 35.42 -7.68 10.62
N ALA A 75 35.68 -6.98 11.73
CA ALA A 75 34.65 -6.67 12.72
C ALA A 75 33.60 -5.69 12.18
N MET A 76 33.98 -4.70 11.37
CA MET A 76 33.08 -3.78 10.68
C MET A 76 32.18 -4.52 9.67
N LYS A 77 32.72 -5.48 8.91
CA LYS A 77 31.92 -6.37 8.04
C LYS A 77 30.87 -7.14 8.84
N ALA A 78 31.28 -7.76 9.95
CA ALA A 78 30.37 -8.51 10.81
C ALA A 78 29.29 -7.61 11.42
N TYR A 79 29.68 -6.39 11.84
CA TYR A 79 28.76 -5.40 12.36
C TYR A 79 27.73 -4.97 11.30
N ALA A 80 28.18 -4.59 10.11
CA ALA A 80 27.30 -4.22 8.99
C ALA A 80 26.32 -5.35 8.61
N LYS A 81 26.78 -6.61 8.62
CA LYS A 81 25.92 -7.78 8.42
C LYS A 81 24.86 -7.92 9.52
N ASN A 82 25.23 -7.71 10.78
CA ASN A 82 24.33 -7.82 11.93
C ASN A 82 23.30 -6.69 12.01
N LEU A 83 23.51 -5.56 11.31
CA LEU A 83 22.47 -4.54 11.18
C LEU A 83 21.21 -5.12 10.51
N ASP A 84 21.38 -6.15 9.65
CA ASP A 84 20.32 -6.77 8.85
C ASP A 84 19.54 -5.72 8.03
N ALA A 85 20.21 -4.62 7.68
CA ALA A 85 19.61 -3.53 6.94
C ALA A 85 19.66 -3.82 5.45
N ASP A 86 18.68 -3.30 4.74
CA ASP A 86 18.58 -3.35 3.29
C ASP A 86 19.25 -2.15 2.62
N ILE A 87 19.23 -1.01 3.31
CA ILE A 87 19.90 0.23 2.92
C ILE A 87 20.67 0.76 4.12
N ILE A 88 21.95 1.08 3.93
CA ILE A 88 22.80 1.69 4.96
C ILE A 88 23.35 3.01 4.43
N ALA A 89 22.95 4.11 5.07
CA ALA A 89 23.52 5.43 4.89
C ALA A 89 24.81 5.57 5.70
N LEU A 90 25.90 5.90 5.04
CA LEU A 90 27.24 5.95 5.64
C LEU A 90 27.77 7.38 5.60
N GLN A 91 28.41 7.81 6.68
CA GLN A 91 29.08 9.11 6.79
C GLN A 91 30.58 8.92 7.07
N GLU A 92 31.38 9.91 6.70
CA GLU A 92 32.85 9.89 6.83
C GLU A 92 33.57 8.82 6.01
N VAL A 93 33.12 8.62 4.77
CA VAL A 93 33.70 7.67 3.83
C VAL A 93 34.77 8.36 2.97
N GLY A 94 35.96 7.78 2.92
CA GLY A 94 37.10 8.29 2.15
C GLY A 94 37.01 8.08 0.64
N SER A 95 36.59 6.89 0.21
CA SER A 95 36.50 6.55 -1.20
C SER A 95 35.57 5.36 -1.46
N LYS A 96 35.31 5.03 -2.72
CA LYS A 96 34.54 3.84 -3.10
C LYS A 96 35.30 2.57 -2.70
N GLU A 97 36.61 2.56 -2.86
CA GLU A 97 37.49 1.46 -2.44
C GLU A 97 37.37 1.23 -0.94
N ALA A 98 37.27 2.30 -0.14
CA ALA A 98 37.08 2.19 1.30
C ALA A 98 35.76 1.46 1.66
N LEU A 99 34.67 1.72 0.93
CA LEU A 99 33.39 1.03 1.09
C LEU A 99 33.46 -0.45 0.71
N GLN A 100 34.14 -0.78 -0.39
CA GLN A 100 34.31 -2.16 -0.87
C GLN A 100 34.98 -3.07 0.16
N GLN A 101 35.71 -2.49 1.10
CA GLN A 101 36.30 -3.23 2.22
C GLN A 101 35.29 -3.73 3.23
N ILE A 102 34.07 -3.18 3.27
CA ILE A 102 33.00 -3.62 4.19
C ILE A 102 31.86 -4.26 3.40
N PHE A 103 31.53 -3.72 2.23
CA PHE A 103 30.39 -4.10 1.41
C PHE A 103 30.85 -4.67 0.07
N SER A 104 30.62 -5.97 -0.16
CA SER A 104 30.91 -6.59 -1.46
C SER A 104 29.97 -6.05 -2.53
N GLU A 105 30.51 -5.65 -3.69
CA GLU A 105 29.70 -5.29 -4.85
C GLU A 105 28.95 -6.49 -5.45
N ASP A 106 29.17 -7.72 -4.98
CA ASP A 106 28.33 -8.86 -5.36
C ASP A 106 26.92 -8.75 -4.76
N ASP A 107 26.82 -8.25 -3.54
CA ASP A 107 25.58 -8.15 -2.76
C ASP A 107 25.02 -6.72 -2.73
N TRP A 108 25.88 -5.71 -2.88
CA TRP A 108 25.56 -4.31 -2.65
C TRP A 108 25.80 -3.43 -3.88
N GLN A 109 24.96 -2.41 -4.02
CA GLN A 109 25.15 -1.25 -4.88
C GLN A 109 25.76 -0.14 -4.01
N LEU A 110 26.93 0.37 -4.40
CA LEU A 110 27.66 1.40 -3.65
C LEU A 110 27.52 2.76 -4.36
N ILE A 111 26.81 3.68 -3.72
CA ILE A 111 26.49 5.00 -4.29
C ILE A 111 27.15 6.05 -3.41
N MET A 112 28.15 6.76 -3.92
CA MET A 112 28.92 7.75 -3.16
C MET A 112 28.64 9.17 -3.66
N SER A 113 28.68 10.14 -2.75
CA SER A 113 28.55 11.55 -3.09
C SER A 113 29.60 11.99 -4.12
N SER A 114 29.14 12.75 -5.12
CA SER A 114 29.97 13.35 -6.17
C SER A 114 30.83 14.53 -5.71
N ARG A 115 30.79 14.88 -4.41
CA ARG A 115 31.61 15.93 -3.82
C ARG A 115 33.09 15.74 -4.18
N ALA A 116 33.72 16.82 -4.65
CA ALA A 116 35.15 16.86 -4.93
C ALA A 116 35.99 16.64 -3.65
N ASP A 117 37.25 16.26 -3.85
CA ASP A 117 38.18 16.05 -2.76
C ASP A 117 38.59 17.38 -2.11
N SER A 118 38.60 17.39 -0.78
CA SER A 118 39.11 18.49 0.02
C SER A 118 40.61 18.35 0.28
N LYS A 119 41.27 19.48 0.53
CA LYS A 119 42.65 19.50 1.01
C LYS A 119 42.76 18.73 2.34
N ALA A 120 43.77 17.86 2.42
CA ALA A 120 44.07 17.15 3.66
C ALA A 120 44.54 18.12 4.74
N TYR A 121 44.23 17.80 6.00
CA TYR A 121 44.71 18.48 7.19
C TYR A 121 45.37 17.47 8.15
N THR A 122 46.20 17.97 9.07
CA THR A 122 46.86 17.12 10.08
C THR A 122 45.88 16.75 11.19
N CYS A 123 45.69 15.45 11.40
CA CYS A 123 44.82 14.90 12.42
C CYS A 123 45.41 15.15 13.82
N ARG A 124 44.65 15.82 14.71
CA ARG A 124 45.16 16.27 16.01
C ARG A 124 45.68 15.14 16.91
N GLN A 125 45.06 13.96 16.85
CA GLN A 125 45.39 12.86 17.76
C GLN A 125 46.56 12.00 17.28
N THR A 126 46.72 11.86 15.96
CA THR A 126 47.68 10.91 15.36
C THR A 126 48.82 11.58 14.60
N GLY A 127 48.68 12.86 14.22
CA GLY A 127 49.61 13.54 13.34
C GLY A 127 49.55 13.10 11.87
N ALA A 128 48.71 12.11 11.53
CA ALA A 128 48.50 11.66 10.16
C ALA A 128 47.77 12.71 9.31
N LEU A 129 47.82 12.58 7.98
CA LEU A 129 47.00 13.39 7.08
C LEU A 129 45.58 12.82 6.98
N SER A 130 44.58 13.69 7.05
CA SER A 130 43.18 13.33 6.90
C SER A 130 42.87 12.81 5.49
N THR A 131 42.02 11.81 5.39
CA THR A 131 41.39 11.39 4.14
C THR A 131 40.12 12.18 3.87
N GLN A 132 39.54 11.96 2.69
CA GLN A 132 38.25 12.53 2.36
C GLN A 132 37.17 12.01 3.31
N GLN A 133 36.09 12.77 3.41
CA GLN A 133 34.90 12.33 4.13
C GLN A 133 33.71 12.77 3.30
N LYS A 134 33.10 11.77 2.68
CA LYS A 134 31.90 11.88 1.86
C LYS A 134 30.79 11.07 2.52
N VAL A 135 29.57 11.31 2.08
CA VAL A 135 28.42 10.45 2.41
C VAL A 135 28.23 9.42 1.30
N ALA A 136 27.73 8.24 1.66
CA ALA A 136 27.48 7.16 0.73
C ALA A 136 26.27 6.31 1.14
N PHE A 137 25.73 5.53 0.22
CA PHE A 137 24.81 4.45 0.51
C PHE A 137 25.42 3.10 0.10
N ALA A 138 25.21 2.09 0.93
CA ALA A 138 25.21 0.70 0.52
C ALA A 138 23.76 0.23 0.43
N VAL A 139 23.29 -0.14 -0.77
CA VAL A 139 21.92 -0.63 -1.03
C VAL A 139 21.99 -2.07 -1.50
N LYS A 140 21.25 -3.01 -0.89
CA LYS A 140 21.24 -4.41 -1.39
C LYS A 140 20.85 -4.43 -2.87
N LYS A 141 21.50 -5.25 -3.68
CA LYS A 141 21.24 -5.34 -5.14
C LYS A 141 19.78 -5.65 -5.50
N ALA A 142 19.07 -6.37 -4.63
CA ALA A 142 17.67 -6.71 -4.84
C ALA A 142 16.74 -5.48 -4.82
N ILE A 143 17.22 -4.31 -4.39
CA ILE A 143 16.43 -3.08 -4.30
C ILE A 143 16.80 -2.16 -5.46
N PRO A 144 15.88 -1.93 -6.42
CA PRO A 144 16.11 -0.99 -7.49
C PRO A 144 16.24 0.44 -6.95
N VAL A 145 17.35 1.10 -7.30
CA VAL A 145 17.51 2.54 -7.08
C VAL A 145 17.00 3.26 -8.32
N LEU A 146 15.91 3.99 -8.16
CA LEU A 146 15.18 4.66 -9.24
C LEU A 146 15.86 5.95 -9.67
N ASN A 147 16.46 6.67 -8.73
CA ASN A 147 17.13 7.93 -8.97
C ASN A 147 18.20 8.21 -7.89
N THR A 148 19.19 9.03 -8.23
CA THR A 148 20.23 9.50 -7.32
C THR A 148 20.48 10.99 -7.55
N ALA A 149 20.53 11.80 -6.50
CA ALA A 149 20.74 13.25 -6.61
C ALA A 149 21.66 13.80 -5.51
N PRO A 150 22.63 14.69 -5.82
CA PRO A 150 23.38 15.40 -4.81
C PRO A 150 22.58 16.57 -4.22
N ILE A 151 22.76 16.83 -2.92
CA ILE A 151 22.30 18.07 -2.25
C ILE A 151 23.55 18.89 -1.93
N ASP A 152 24.10 19.55 -2.95
CA ASP A 152 25.35 20.30 -2.89
C ASP A 152 25.26 21.59 -2.06
N GLN A 153 24.05 22.12 -1.89
CA GLN A 153 23.77 23.30 -1.08
C GLN A 153 24.19 23.10 0.38
N LEU A 154 24.13 21.87 0.91
CA LEU A 154 24.65 21.55 2.26
C LEU A 154 26.17 21.73 2.37
N GLY A 155 26.91 21.71 1.26
CA GLY A 155 28.34 22.00 1.21
C GLY A 155 28.67 23.49 1.27
N LEU A 156 27.70 24.39 1.12
CA LEU A 156 27.86 25.86 1.20
C LEU A 156 29.03 26.40 0.35
N ALA A 157 29.30 25.78 -0.80
CA ALA A 157 30.44 26.06 -1.68
C ALA A 157 31.83 26.00 -0.98
N ARG A 158 31.94 25.29 0.15
CA ARG A 158 33.18 25.09 0.90
C ARG A 158 33.65 23.65 0.71
N ALA A 159 34.85 23.49 0.15
CA ALA A 159 35.41 22.18 -0.15
C ALA A 159 35.39 21.22 1.06
N GLY A 160 35.59 21.71 2.29
CA GLY A 160 35.60 20.87 3.51
C GLY A 160 34.23 20.39 4.03
N LEU A 161 33.12 20.95 3.55
CA LEU A 161 31.77 20.57 4.00
C LEU A 161 31.15 19.51 3.08
N ARG A 162 30.23 18.72 3.63
CA ARG A 162 29.70 17.53 2.97
C ARG A 162 28.42 17.89 2.23
N TYR A 163 28.27 17.33 1.04
CA TYR A 163 26.99 17.37 0.33
C TYR A 163 26.07 16.33 0.98
N GLY A 164 24.76 16.56 0.88
CA GLY A 164 23.81 15.46 1.05
C GLY A 164 23.81 14.56 -0.17
N LEU A 165 23.34 13.33 0.00
CA LEU A 165 23.13 12.39 -1.10
C LEU A 165 21.74 11.79 -0.97
N GLN A 166 20.94 11.94 -2.01
CA GLN A 166 19.60 11.37 -2.09
C GLN A 166 19.61 10.15 -3.01
N ILE A 167 18.86 9.12 -2.62
CA ILE A 167 18.43 8.04 -3.49
C ILE A 167 16.90 7.94 -3.46
N THR A 168 16.30 7.47 -4.56
CA THR A 168 14.87 7.16 -4.62
C THR A 168 14.71 5.65 -4.76
N VAL A 169 13.90 5.02 -3.89
CA VAL A 169 13.60 3.58 -3.93
C VAL A 169 12.10 3.35 -3.79
N ASN A 170 11.60 2.20 -4.25
CA ASN A 170 10.22 1.82 -3.98
C ASN A 170 10.09 1.29 -2.53
N THR A 171 9.14 1.85 -1.78
CA THR A 171 8.69 1.32 -0.49
C THR A 171 7.23 0.91 -0.58
N GLN A 172 6.67 0.38 0.50
CA GLN A 172 5.24 0.08 0.57
C GLN A 172 4.35 1.35 0.50
N GLN A 173 4.93 2.54 0.69
CA GLN A 173 4.28 3.84 0.54
C GLN A 173 4.42 4.43 -0.88
N GLY A 174 5.11 3.73 -1.80
CA GLY A 174 5.44 4.20 -3.15
C GLY A 174 6.89 4.66 -3.28
N PRO A 175 7.26 5.32 -4.40
CA PRO A 175 8.58 5.92 -4.56
C PRO A 175 8.89 6.86 -3.40
N THR A 176 9.98 6.59 -2.69
CA THR A 176 10.39 7.29 -1.48
C THR A 176 11.78 7.85 -1.64
N ASP A 177 11.93 9.13 -1.32
CA ASP A 177 13.23 9.82 -1.34
C ASP A 177 13.95 9.66 0.01
N ILE A 178 15.17 9.14 -0.03
CA ILE A 178 16.00 8.87 1.15
C ILE A 178 17.26 9.74 1.06
N LEU A 179 17.39 10.70 1.98
CA LEU A 179 18.48 11.67 2.04
C LEU A 179 19.47 11.34 3.15
N ASN A 180 20.71 11.02 2.76
CA ASN A 180 21.85 10.89 3.66
C ASN A 180 22.50 12.25 3.93
N VAL A 181 22.64 12.60 5.22
CA VAL A 181 23.30 13.84 5.67
C VAL A 181 24.48 13.58 6.60
N HIS A 182 25.45 14.50 6.56
CA HIS A 182 26.50 14.63 7.59
C HIS A 182 26.71 16.13 7.86
N MET A 183 26.01 16.62 8.88
CA MET A 183 25.91 18.05 9.21
C MET A 183 27.14 18.53 9.97
N LYS A 184 27.33 19.86 10.08
CA LYS A 184 28.53 20.44 10.71
C LYS A 184 28.67 20.06 12.19
N SER A 185 29.70 19.29 12.53
CA SER A 185 30.12 19.08 13.92
C SER A 185 30.68 20.33 14.61
N GLY A 186 30.62 20.37 15.94
CA GLY A 186 31.21 21.43 16.78
C GLY A 186 30.24 22.51 17.26
N CYS A 187 28.96 22.42 16.92
CA CYS A 187 27.91 23.29 17.48
C CYS A 187 27.13 22.53 18.57
N PHE A 188 27.54 22.67 19.84
CA PHE A 188 27.01 21.86 20.95
C PHE A 188 25.99 22.60 21.83
N VAL A 189 25.26 23.55 21.23
CA VAL A 189 24.15 24.28 21.86
C VAL A 189 22.84 23.87 21.19
N ASP A 190 21.73 23.84 21.91
CA ASP A 190 20.48 23.36 21.31
C ASP A 190 19.84 24.38 20.36
N ASP A 191 20.22 25.66 20.49
CA ASP A 191 19.87 26.73 19.55
C ASP A 191 21.13 27.31 18.92
N TYR A 192 21.45 26.83 17.71
CA TYR A 192 22.63 27.24 16.96
C TYR A 192 22.65 28.75 16.62
N LEU A 193 21.53 29.47 16.72
CA LEU A 193 21.48 30.92 16.50
C LEU A 193 21.96 31.72 17.72
N LYS A 194 22.07 31.09 18.89
CA LYS A 194 22.53 31.74 20.13
C LYS A 194 24.04 31.67 20.35
N SER A 195 24.79 31.15 19.38
CA SER A 195 26.24 30.98 19.49
C SER A 195 26.96 31.60 18.29
N ASP A 196 27.99 32.38 18.59
CA ASP A 196 28.85 33.00 17.57
C ASP A 196 29.97 32.09 17.05
N SER A 197 30.03 30.83 17.51
CA SER A 197 31.08 29.91 17.10
C SER A 197 31.05 29.67 15.57
N PRO A 198 32.20 29.52 14.90
CA PRO A 198 32.24 29.26 13.46
C PRO A 198 31.45 28.01 13.04
N ALA A 199 31.41 26.99 13.92
CA ALA A 199 30.63 25.78 13.69
C ALA A 199 29.12 26.07 13.71
N CYS A 200 28.62 26.80 14.71
CA CYS A 200 27.20 27.16 14.77
C CYS A 200 26.78 28.10 13.63
N LYS A 201 27.62 29.06 13.22
CA LYS A 201 27.36 29.91 12.04
C LYS A 201 27.23 29.09 10.75
N THR A 202 28.06 28.06 10.61
CA THR A 202 27.98 27.14 9.47
C THR A 202 26.72 26.27 9.55
N TYR A 203 26.42 25.72 10.73
CA TYR A 203 25.20 24.93 10.95
C TYR A 203 23.94 25.74 10.66
N ALA A 204 23.91 27.01 11.06
CA ALA A 204 22.81 27.95 10.80
C ALA A 204 22.55 28.19 9.31
N GLN A 205 23.56 28.01 8.45
CA GLN A 205 23.42 28.09 6.99
C GLN A 205 22.96 26.76 6.38
N GLN A 206 23.30 25.63 6.99
CA GLN A 206 22.87 24.30 6.52
C GLN A 206 21.42 24.00 6.90
N ALA A 207 20.96 24.42 8.09
CA ALA A 207 19.62 24.12 8.59
C ALA A 207 18.47 24.57 7.65
N PRO A 208 18.49 25.78 7.05
CA PRO A 208 17.48 26.18 6.08
C PRO A 208 17.46 25.31 4.81
N VAL A 209 18.61 24.83 4.34
CA VAL A 209 18.67 23.93 3.18
C VAL A 209 17.89 22.65 3.43
N LEU A 210 18.07 22.06 4.62
CA LEU A 210 17.35 20.85 5.01
C LEU A 210 15.85 21.12 5.18
N ASN A 211 15.48 22.26 5.78
CA ASN A 211 14.08 22.65 5.94
C ASN A 211 13.38 22.84 4.58
N SER A 212 14.00 23.55 3.64
CA SER A 212 13.44 23.72 2.29
C SER A 212 13.32 22.40 1.53
N TRP A 213 14.24 21.46 1.75
CA TRP A 213 14.12 20.11 1.21
C TRP A 213 12.89 19.39 1.79
N VAL A 214 12.67 19.45 3.11
CA VAL A 214 11.47 18.90 3.77
C VAL A 214 10.18 19.55 3.24
N GLU A 215 10.12 20.88 3.19
CA GLU A 215 8.95 21.63 2.71
C GLU A 215 8.54 21.22 1.30
N LYS A 216 9.52 21.01 0.41
CA LYS A 216 9.27 20.55 -0.95
C LYS A 216 8.58 19.18 -0.97
N HIS A 217 8.99 18.25 -0.11
CA HIS A 217 8.41 16.90 -0.06
C HIS A 217 7.03 16.88 0.61
N GLU A 218 6.85 17.63 1.70
CA GLU A 218 5.54 17.82 2.34
C GLU A 218 4.55 18.45 1.34
N THR A 219 4.96 19.49 0.60
CA THR A 219 4.11 20.14 -0.42
C THR A 219 3.76 19.20 -1.57
N ALA A 220 4.71 18.35 -1.99
CA ALA A 220 4.50 17.41 -3.08
C ALA A 220 3.77 16.12 -2.66
N GLY A 221 3.52 15.91 -1.36
CA GLY A 221 2.97 14.65 -0.85
C GLY A 221 3.86 13.42 -1.13
N THR A 222 5.16 13.63 -1.34
CA THR A 222 6.12 12.55 -1.63
C THR A 222 6.63 11.96 -0.32
N PRO A 223 6.53 10.64 -0.07
CA PRO A 223 7.12 10.02 1.11
C PRO A 223 8.64 10.20 1.12
N TYR A 224 9.21 10.50 2.29
CA TYR A 224 10.64 10.73 2.41
C TYR A 224 11.24 10.28 3.74
N VAL A 225 12.55 10.07 3.72
CA VAL A 225 13.40 9.79 4.88
C VAL A 225 14.62 10.70 4.85
N ILE A 226 15.00 11.25 5.99
CA ILE A 226 16.32 11.89 6.19
C ILE A 226 17.04 11.10 7.28
N LEU A 227 18.22 10.61 6.99
CA LEU A 227 19.03 9.88 7.94
C LEU A 227 20.49 10.26 7.85
N GLY A 228 21.20 10.16 8.96
CA GLY A 228 22.60 10.55 8.99
C GLY A 228 23.08 11.00 10.35
N ASP A 229 24.29 11.51 10.35
CA ASP A 229 24.90 12.19 11.49
C ASP A 229 24.54 13.68 11.42
N PHE A 230 23.58 14.08 12.25
CA PHE A 230 23.15 15.47 12.36
C PHE A 230 24.12 16.30 13.21
N ASN A 231 25.06 15.68 13.92
CA ASN A 231 26.01 16.38 14.79
C ASN A 231 25.34 17.34 15.81
N HIS A 232 24.08 17.06 16.14
CA HIS A 232 23.23 17.93 16.94
C HIS A 232 22.13 17.10 17.61
N ARG A 233 21.76 17.46 18.85
CA ARG A 233 20.80 16.70 19.69
C ARG A 233 19.36 17.00 19.30
N ILE A 234 18.93 16.55 18.13
CA ILE A 234 17.59 16.89 17.60
C ILE A 234 16.46 16.04 18.20
N SER A 235 16.76 15.04 19.03
CA SER A 235 15.74 14.39 19.88
C SER A 235 15.16 15.33 20.93
N ALA A 236 15.86 16.42 21.30
CA ALA A 236 15.33 17.40 22.24
C ALA A 236 14.26 18.29 21.57
N PRO A 237 13.02 18.37 22.10
CA PRO A 237 11.93 19.10 21.43
C PRO A 237 12.16 20.62 21.36
N TYR A 238 12.97 21.18 22.25
CA TYR A 238 13.31 22.62 22.27
C TYR A 238 14.46 22.99 21.33
N ASN A 239 15.12 22.00 20.72
CA ASN A 239 16.21 22.21 19.78
C ASN A 239 15.74 23.06 18.58
N ARG A 240 16.58 23.99 18.11
CA ARG A 240 16.22 24.92 17.04
C ARG A 240 15.95 24.20 15.73
N LEU A 241 16.73 23.19 15.36
CA LEU A 241 16.50 22.45 14.13
C LEU A 241 15.22 21.60 14.25
N THR A 242 15.00 20.96 15.40
CA THR A 242 13.78 20.17 15.67
C THR A 242 12.52 21.01 15.49
N ARG A 243 12.45 22.20 16.10
CA ARG A 243 11.31 23.12 15.93
C ARG A 243 11.19 23.73 14.53
N THR A 244 12.25 23.66 13.74
CA THR A 244 12.23 24.14 12.34
C THR A 244 11.67 23.06 11.41
N LEU A 245 12.06 21.80 11.64
CA LEU A 245 11.63 20.67 10.81
C LEU A 245 10.22 20.19 11.17
N LEU A 246 9.87 20.18 12.46
CA LEU A 246 8.59 19.68 12.97
C LEU A 246 7.57 20.82 13.13
N SER A 247 6.36 20.60 12.64
CA SER A 247 5.18 21.43 12.93
C SER A 247 3.91 20.57 12.93
N ASP A 248 2.82 21.07 13.51
CA ASP A 248 1.54 20.35 13.55
C ASP A 248 0.91 20.18 12.15
N GLU A 249 1.32 21.01 11.19
CA GLU A 249 0.87 20.97 9.80
C GLU A 249 1.67 19.99 8.92
N ARG A 250 2.78 19.43 9.44
CA ARG A 250 3.64 18.50 8.71
C ARG A 250 3.49 17.07 9.22
N SER A 251 3.71 16.14 8.31
CA SER A 251 3.83 14.72 8.62
C SER A 251 5.22 14.33 9.16
N THR A 252 6.21 15.23 9.08
CA THR A 252 7.59 15.03 9.54
C THR A 252 7.66 14.59 11.01
N ARG A 253 8.39 13.52 11.32
CA ARG A 253 8.65 13.05 12.69
C ARG A 253 10.05 12.46 12.81
N ILE A 254 10.68 12.66 13.97
CA ILE A 254 11.99 12.08 14.31
C ILE A 254 11.75 10.72 14.96
N THR A 255 11.91 9.64 14.19
CA THR A 255 11.60 8.26 14.63
C THR A 255 12.60 7.69 15.63
N THR A 256 13.76 8.33 15.80
CA THR A 256 14.78 7.94 16.78
C THR A 256 14.76 8.81 18.04
N SER A 257 13.68 9.57 18.28
CA SER A 257 13.61 10.54 19.38
C SER A 257 13.77 9.90 20.77
N GLN A 258 13.27 8.67 20.93
CA GLN A 258 13.30 7.92 22.20
C GLN A 258 14.57 7.08 22.38
N LEU A 259 15.46 7.04 21.39
CA LEU A 259 16.68 6.24 21.48
C LEU A 259 17.70 6.89 22.41
N LEU A 260 18.40 6.06 23.18
CA LEU A 260 19.59 6.45 23.92
C LEU A 260 20.83 6.11 23.09
N GLY A 261 21.78 7.04 23.02
CA GLY A 261 23.09 6.83 22.42
C GLY A 261 23.82 5.65 23.07
N CYS A 262 24.70 5.01 22.31
CA CYS A 262 25.38 3.81 22.80
C CYS A 262 26.54 4.08 23.75
N GLN A 263 27.10 5.29 23.74
CA GLN A 263 28.17 5.70 24.65
C GLN A 263 27.59 6.27 25.95
N ALA A 264 27.97 5.69 27.09
CA ALA A 264 27.48 6.16 28.40
C ALA A 264 27.82 7.64 28.69
N ARG A 265 28.92 8.16 28.14
CA ARG A 265 29.34 9.55 28.31
C ARG A 265 28.50 10.54 27.49
N TYR A 266 27.94 10.08 26.36
CA TYR A 266 27.17 10.90 25.43
C TYR A 266 25.83 10.18 25.12
N PRO A 267 24.90 10.15 26.10
CA PRO A 267 23.68 9.35 25.99
C PRO A 267 22.65 9.95 25.03
N ALA A 268 22.80 11.21 24.61
CA ALA A 268 21.93 11.82 23.62
C ALA A 268 22.44 11.46 22.21
N PRO A 269 21.66 10.75 21.38
CA PRO A 269 22.07 10.44 20.02
C PRO A 269 22.17 11.72 19.18
N ILE A 270 23.05 11.68 18.18
CA ILE A 270 23.20 12.70 17.13
C ILE A 270 23.01 12.10 15.73
N ASP A 271 23.00 10.77 15.62
CA ASP A 271 22.51 10.05 14.45
C ASP A 271 21.00 9.87 14.56
N HIS A 272 20.29 10.31 13.53
CA HIS A 272 18.83 10.27 13.54
C HIS A 272 18.27 9.76 12.23
N ILE A 273 17.03 9.26 12.33
CA ILE A 273 16.19 8.93 11.20
C ILE A 273 14.88 9.71 11.35
N ILE A 274 14.61 10.57 10.38
CA ILE A 274 13.43 11.41 10.26
C ILE A 274 12.61 10.87 9.08
N VAL A 275 11.30 10.79 9.24
CA VAL A 275 10.38 10.36 8.17
C VAL A 275 9.27 11.40 7.98
N GLY A 276 8.73 11.47 6.76
CA GLY A 276 7.50 12.21 6.45
C GLY A 276 6.76 11.56 5.29
N GLY A 277 5.46 11.83 5.19
CA GLY A 277 4.54 11.13 4.29
C GLY A 277 4.31 9.66 4.66
N MET A 278 4.57 9.28 5.92
CA MET A 278 4.53 7.89 6.43
C MET A 278 3.96 7.82 7.87
N ASN A 279 3.57 6.63 8.34
CA ASN A 279 3.20 6.44 9.75
C ASN A 279 4.45 6.35 10.63
N ALA A 280 4.83 7.48 11.21
CA ALA A 280 5.98 7.59 12.06
C ALA A 280 5.91 6.74 13.35
N GLN A 281 4.72 6.44 13.89
CA GLN A 281 4.56 5.73 15.16
C GLN A 281 5.00 4.27 15.04
N ASN A 282 4.57 3.58 13.98
CA ASN A 282 5.00 2.20 13.72
C ASN A 282 6.49 2.11 13.40
N ILE A 283 7.01 3.10 12.68
CA ILE A 283 8.43 3.19 12.33
C ILE A 283 9.26 3.44 13.61
N GLU A 284 8.83 4.36 14.48
CA GLU A 284 9.46 4.64 15.77
C GLU A 284 9.49 3.40 16.68
N ALA A 285 8.42 2.60 16.70
CA ALA A 285 8.38 1.35 17.46
C ALA A 285 9.43 0.31 17.00
N SER A 286 9.93 0.42 15.75
CA SER A 286 10.99 -0.43 15.21
C SER A 286 12.40 0.14 15.39
N ALA A 287 12.53 1.34 15.97
CA ALA A 287 13.79 2.04 16.08
C ALA A 287 14.77 1.30 17.01
N GLN A 288 16.01 1.12 16.56
CA GLN A 288 17.03 0.37 17.28
C GLN A 288 18.39 1.07 17.21
N VAL A 289 19.15 0.98 18.31
CA VAL A 289 20.58 1.33 18.38
C VAL A 289 21.40 0.04 18.40
N HIS A 290 22.37 -0.07 17.51
CA HIS A 290 23.19 -1.27 17.36
C HIS A 290 24.53 -1.11 18.08
N LYS A 291 24.68 -1.67 19.29
CA LYS A 291 25.95 -1.59 20.02
C LYS A 291 27.01 -2.49 19.38
N PHE A 292 28.28 -2.09 19.48
CA PHE A 292 29.40 -2.97 19.13
C PHE A 292 29.53 -4.11 20.13
N LYS A 293 30.16 -5.22 19.70
CA LYS A 293 30.43 -6.37 20.57
C LYS A 293 31.25 -5.98 21.80
N ASN A 294 32.20 -5.07 21.65
CA ASN A 294 32.91 -4.44 22.76
C ASN A 294 32.70 -2.92 22.71
N MET A 295 32.14 -2.37 23.78
CA MET A 295 31.85 -0.94 23.95
C MET A 295 32.94 -0.19 24.74
N ASP A 296 34.08 -0.83 25.03
CA ASP A 296 35.25 -0.14 25.55
C ASP A 296 35.74 0.90 24.54
N ASN A 297 35.99 2.14 24.97
CA ASN A 297 36.33 3.27 24.07
C ASN A 297 37.45 2.97 23.07
N LYS A 298 38.42 2.12 23.43
CA LYS A 298 39.54 1.74 22.53
C LYS A 298 39.20 0.62 21.54
N ALA A 299 38.12 -0.12 21.79
CA ALA A 299 37.69 -1.28 20.99
C ALA A 299 36.47 -0.99 20.11
N MET A 300 35.76 0.13 20.35
CA MET A 300 34.66 0.58 19.51
C MET A 300 35.12 0.78 18.06
N LEU A 301 34.35 0.30 17.08
CA LEU A 301 34.72 0.34 15.65
C LEU A 301 34.53 1.72 15.00
N SER A 302 33.66 2.51 15.61
CA SER A 302 33.37 3.91 15.30
C SER A 302 33.01 4.61 16.62
N ASP A 303 33.17 5.93 16.70
CA ASP A 303 32.65 6.77 17.77
C ASP A 303 31.12 6.89 17.72
N HIS A 304 30.47 6.40 16.66
CA HIS A 304 29.02 6.32 16.53
C HIS A 304 28.56 4.87 16.40
N CYS A 305 27.46 4.53 17.07
CA CYS A 305 26.74 3.30 16.79
C CYS A 305 25.68 3.54 15.73
N ALA A 306 25.50 2.57 14.85
CA ALA A 306 24.44 2.63 13.86
C ALA A 306 23.06 2.65 14.52
N VAL A 307 22.13 3.35 13.88
CA VAL A 307 20.71 3.34 14.23
C VAL A 307 19.89 2.88 13.03
N SER A 308 18.79 2.16 13.27
CA SER A 308 17.94 1.62 12.20
C SER A 308 16.46 1.73 12.52
N VAL A 309 15.63 1.74 11.47
CA VAL A 309 14.18 1.56 11.54
C VAL A 309 13.70 0.65 10.40
N SER A 310 12.50 0.10 10.52
CA SER A 310 11.81 -0.64 9.46
C SER A 310 10.69 0.22 8.87
N LEU A 311 10.79 0.51 7.56
CA LEU A 311 9.76 1.14 6.77
C LEU A 311 8.74 0.06 6.36
N ALA A 312 7.73 -0.14 7.20
CA ALA A 312 6.60 -1.03 6.92
C ALA A 312 5.37 -0.23 6.50
N ALA A 313 4.47 -0.84 5.74
CA ALA A 313 3.22 -0.30 5.27
C ALA A 313 2.36 0.05 6.47
N ASN A 314 1.65 1.17 6.36
CA ASN A 314 0.59 1.50 7.28
C ASN A 314 -0.53 0.46 7.07
N ALA A 315 -0.83 -0.35 8.08
CA ALA A 315 -2.21 -0.73 8.29
C ALA A 315 -2.81 0.41 9.11
N HIS A 316 -3.60 1.29 8.49
CA HIS A 316 -4.48 2.18 9.27
C HIS A 316 -5.37 1.32 10.17
N SER A 317 -5.67 1.78 11.39
CA SER A 317 -6.49 1.00 12.32
C SER A 317 -7.90 0.82 11.75
N LEU A 318 -8.42 -0.39 11.84
CA LEU A 318 -9.80 -0.67 11.46
C LEU A 318 -10.77 -0.02 12.45
N SER A 319 -11.90 0.48 11.94
CA SER A 319 -12.99 0.97 12.76
C SER A 319 -13.60 -0.19 13.57
N SER A 320 -14.24 0.14 14.70
CA SER A 320 -14.95 -0.85 15.51
C SER A 320 -16.04 -1.57 14.70
N ALA A 321 -16.65 -0.91 13.72
CA ALA A 321 -17.65 -1.50 12.85
C ALA A 321 -17.07 -2.59 11.94
N VAL A 322 -15.97 -2.29 11.24
CA VAL A 322 -15.29 -3.27 10.38
C VAL A 322 -14.68 -4.40 11.20
N LEU A 323 -14.10 -4.11 12.37
CA LEU A 323 -13.64 -5.14 13.30
C LEU A 323 -14.78 -6.05 13.74
N TRP A 324 -15.90 -5.46 14.19
CA TRP A 324 -17.05 -6.22 14.63
C TRP A 324 -17.57 -7.15 13.54
N GLN A 325 -17.72 -6.66 12.31
CA GLN A 325 -18.24 -7.51 11.22
C GLN A 325 -17.23 -8.57 10.76
N THR A 326 -15.93 -8.24 10.68
CA THR A 326 -14.91 -9.15 10.13
C THR A 326 -14.33 -10.14 11.14
N THR A 327 -14.36 -9.83 12.44
CA THR A 327 -13.69 -10.66 13.47
C THR A 327 -14.58 -11.12 14.60
N SER A 328 -15.71 -10.45 14.88
CA SER A 328 -16.58 -10.84 15.99
C SER A 328 -17.27 -12.18 15.70
N LYS A 329 -17.44 -12.97 16.75
CA LYS A 329 -18.25 -14.20 16.67
C LYS A 329 -19.74 -13.85 16.73
N GLU A 330 -20.06 -12.70 17.33
CA GLU A 330 -21.37 -12.10 17.48
C GLU A 330 -22.02 -11.83 16.12
N TYR A 331 -21.31 -11.19 15.17
CA TYR A 331 -21.83 -10.98 13.81
C TYR A 331 -22.25 -12.29 13.16
N LYS A 332 -21.36 -13.29 13.16
CA LYS A 332 -21.63 -14.61 12.58
C LYS A 332 -22.82 -15.29 13.25
N ALA A 333 -22.92 -15.20 14.58
CA ALA A 333 -24.03 -15.78 15.34
C ALA A 333 -25.36 -15.09 15.01
N LEU A 334 -25.39 -13.76 14.96
CA LEU A 334 -26.58 -12.97 14.64
C LEU A 334 -27.05 -13.21 13.20
N ALA A 335 -26.15 -13.12 12.21
CA ALA A 335 -26.49 -13.38 10.81
C ALA A 335 -27.03 -14.81 10.61
N THR A 336 -26.36 -15.80 11.20
CA THR A 336 -26.81 -17.20 11.14
C THR A 336 -28.18 -17.36 11.81
N THR A 337 -28.40 -16.74 12.97
CA THR A 337 -29.69 -16.81 13.70
C THR A 337 -30.82 -16.20 12.89
N THR A 338 -30.60 -15.03 12.28
CA THR A 338 -31.58 -14.39 11.40
C THR A 338 -31.96 -15.30 10.23
N TYR A 339 -30.98 -15.96 9.61
CA TYR A 339 -31.25 -16.89 8.51
C TYR A 339 -31.93 -18.19 8.96
N GLU A 340 -31.65 -18.71 10.15
CA GLU A 340 -32.39 -19.85 10.70
C GLU A 340 -33.85 -19.48 11.02
N GLN A 341 -34.12 -18.26 11.51
CA GLN A 341 -35.49 -17.75 11.65
C GLN A 341 -36.19 -17.64 10.28
N ALA A 342 -35.49 -17.14 9.26
CA ALA A 342 -36.02 -17.06 7.91
C ALA A 342 -36.37 -18.43 7.32
N LYS A 343 -35.51 -19.44 7.55
CA LYS A 343 -35.78 -20.83 7.18
C LYS A 343 -37.01 -21.38 7.91
N ALA A 344 -37.12 -21.14 9.22
CA ALA A 344 -38.28 -21.56 9.99
C ALA A 344 -39.59 -20.97 9.44
N ALA A 345 -39.58 -19.70 9.02
CA ALA A 345 -40.73 -19.07 8.40
C ALA A 345 -41.08 -19.67 7.02
N VAL A 346 -40.08 -20.01 6.19
CA VAL A 346 -40.30 -20.74 4.92
C VAL A 346 -40.97 -22.09 5.18
N MET A 347 -40.51 -22.84 6.17
CA MET A 347 -41.07 -24.16 6.52
C MET A 347 -42.50 -24.09 7.05
N GLN A 348 -42.98 -22.92 7.49
CA GLN A 348 -44.37 -22.70 7.88
C GLN A 348 -45.30 -22.41 6.70
N LEU A 349 -44.78 -22.17 5.50
CA LEU A 349 -45.62 -22.02 4.32
C LEU A 349 -46.30 -23.35 3.98
N PRO A 350 -47.60 -23.34 3.65
CA PRO A 350 -48.30 -24.56 3.26
C PRO A 350 -47.69 -25.14 1.99
N ASN A 351 -47.69 -26.47 1.85
CA ASN A 351 -47.18 -27.15 0.64
C ASN A 351 -47.93 -26.76 -0.65
N THR A 352 -49.11 -26.15 -0.53
CA THR A 352 -49.90 -25.61 -1.65
C THR A 352 -49.45 -24.22 -2.09
N ALA A 353 -48.53 -23.57 -1.35
CA ALA A 353 -47.97 -22.28 -1.74
C ALA A 353 -47.22 -22.41 -3.06
N SER A 354 -47.65 -21.65 -4.06
CA SER A 354 -47.05 -21.60 -5.39
C SER A 354 -46.81 -20.15 -5.79
N ASN A 355 -45.94 -19.92 -6.78
CA ASN A 355 -45.60 -18.61 -7.33
C ASN A 355 -45.17 -17.58 -6.25
N TRP A 356 -44.48 -18.03 -5.22
CA TRP A 356 -43.98 -17.17 -4.16
C TRP A 356 -42.48 -16.93 -4.27
N VAL A 357 -42.04 -15.76 -3.80
CA VAL A 357 -40.65 -15.32 -3.88
C VAL A 357 -40.19 -14.75 -2.54
N ALA A 358 -38.94 -15.01 -2.18
CA ALA A 358 -38.22 -14.20 -1.19
C ALA A 358 -37.41 -13.13 -1.93
N VAL A 359 -37.65 -11.87 -1.60
CA VAL A 359 -36.83 -10.75 -2.07
C VAL A 359 -35.67 -10.59 -1.11
N MET A 360 -34.46 -10.46 -1.64
CA MET A 360 -33.26 -10.26 -0.84
C MET A 360 -32.43 -9.11 -1.43
N ASP A 361 -31.83 -8.30 -0.57
CA ASP A 361 -30.67 -7.52 -0.99
C ASP A 361 -29.46 -8.45 -1.30
N VAL A 362 -28.41 -7.90 -1.90
CA VAL A 362 -27.17 -8.61 -2.22
C VAL A 362 -26.03 -8.25 -1.28
N ASP A 363 -25.71 -6.97 -1.09
CA ASP A 363 -24.48 -6.55 -0.41
C ASP A 363 -24.71 -6.55 1.10
N GLU A 364 -23.86 -7.22 1.88
CA GLU A 364 -24.03 -7.42 3.33
C GLU A 364 -25.28 -8.24 3.72
N THR A 365 -26.08 -8.64 2.74
CA THR A 365 -27.20 -9.57 2.88
C THR A 365 -26.88 -10.97 2.36
N VAL A 366 -26.47 -11.11 1.10
CA VAL A 366 -26.06 -12.40 0.49
C VAL A 366 -24.55 -12.50 0.36
N LEU A 367 -23.93 -11.46 -0.21
CA LEU A 367 -22.50 -11.33 -0.41
C LEU A 367 -21.89 -10.44 0.67
N ASP A 368 -20.87 -10.93 1.34
CA ASP A 368 -20.08 -10.21 2.34
C ASP A 368 -18.96 -9.44 1.64
N ASN A 369 -19.05 -8.11 1.67
CA ASN A 369 -18.09 -7.17 1.11
C ASN A 369 -17.21 -6.53 2.18
N SER A 370 -17.23 -7.01 3.42
CA SER A 370 -16.42 -6.47 4.51
C SER A 370 -14.91 -6.48 4.22
N ALA A 371 -14.44 -7.36 3.33
CA ALA A 371 -13.05 -7.35 2.85
C ALA A 371 -12.69 -6.06 2.08
N TYR A 372 -13.64 -5.51 1.31
CA TYR A 372 -13.47 -4.22 0.64
C TYR A 372 -13.33 -3.09 1.66
N GLN A 373 -14.21 -3.06 2.68
CA GLN A 373 -14.16 -2.04 3.73
C GLN A 373 -12.87 -2.13 4.53
N LYS A 374 -12.49 -3.34 4.94
CA LYS A 374 -11.21 -3.61 5.60
C LYS A 374 -10.02 -3.12 4.80
N GLN A 375 -9.95 -3.43 3.51
CA GLN A 375 -8.82 -3.00 2.67
C GLN A 375 -8.80 -1.48 2.47
N THR A 376 -9.96 -0.86 2.33
CA THR A 376 -10.11 0.58 2.14
C THR A 376 -9.67 1.33 3.39
N GLU A 377 -10.13 0.91 4.56
CA GLU A 377 -9.70 1.46 5.85
C GLU A 377 -8.21 1.26 6.09
N LEU A 378 -7.67 0.04 5.91
CA LEU A 378 -6.23 -0.24 6.09
C LEU A 378 -5.35 0.65 5.22
N ASN A 379 -5.85 1.09 4.07
CA ASN A 379 -5.16 1.99 3.14
C ASN A 379 -5.40 3.48 3.44
N GLY A 380 -6.13 3.82 4.51
CA GLY A 380 -6.48 5.20 4.85
C GLY A 380 -7.42 5.86 3.84
N LYS A 381 -8.16 5.05 3.08
CA LYS A 381 -9.09 5.51 2.05
C LYS A 381 -10.53 5.31 2.53
N GLY A 382 -11.48 5.89 1.79
CA GLY A 382 -12.91 5.66 1.95
C GLY A 382 -13.53 5.10 0.68
N TYR A 383 -14.84 4.85 0.73
CA TYR A 383 -15.61 4.42 -0.43
C TYR A 383 -15.46 5.39 -1.60
N THR A 384 -15.26 4.85 -2.81
CA THR A 384 -15.44 5.59 -4.05
C THR A 384 -16.16 4.73 -5.08
N PRO A 385 -16.98 5.31 -5.98
CA PRO A 385 -17.65 4.54 -7.03
C PRO A 385 -16.68 3.69 -7.88
N GLN A 386 -15.49 4.22 -8.18
CA GLN A 386 -14.49 3.54 -9.00
C GLN A 386 -13.86 2.35 -8.28
N SER A 387 -13.50 2.52 -6.99
CA SER A 387 -12.91 1.42 -6.21
C SER A 387 -13.93 0.32 -5.93
N TRP A 388 -15.19 0.69 -5.69
CA TRP A 388 -16.29 -0.25 -5.53
C TRP A 388 -16.56 -1.03 -6.81
N GLN A 389 -16.59 -0.36 -7.96
CA GLN A 389 -16.75 -1.04 -9.25
C GLN A 389 -15.62 -2.05 -9.50
N ALA A 390 -14.37 -1.69 -9.17
CA ALA A 390 -13.24 -2.61 -9.25
C ALA A 390 -13.37 -3.81 -8.31
N TRP A 391 -13.89 -3.61 -7.09
CA TRP A 391 -14.17 -4.69 -6.14
C TRP A 391 -15.24 -5.65 -6.69
N VAL A 392 -16.37 -5.13 -7.17
CA VAL A 392 -17.45 -5.95 -7.74
C VAL A 392 -16.95 -6.74 -8.95
N ALA A 393 -16.19 -6.11 -9.84
CA ALA A 393 -15.59 -6.77 -11.00
C ALA A 393 -14.55 -7.84 -10.64
N SER A 394 -14.00 -7.81 -9.42
CA SER A 394 -13.08 -8.84 -8.95
C SER A 394 -13.76 -10.16 -8.60
N GLU A 395 -15.08 -10.13 -8.34
CA GLU A 395 -15.91 -11.31 -8.02
C GLU A 395 -15.42 -12.10 -6.77
N LYS A 396 -14.79 -11.39 -5.82
CA LYS A 396 -14.17 -11.98 -4.61
C LYS A 396 -14.98 -11.85 -3.33
N ALA A 397 -16.20 -11.31 -3.37
CA ALA A 397 -17.03 -11.24 -2.18
C ALA A 397 -17.37 -12.66 -1.68
N THR A 398 -17.37 -12.84 -0.37
CA THR A 398 -17.70 -14.13 0.27
C THR A 398 -19.19 -14.21 0.60
N LEU A 399 -19.68 -15.30 1.19
CA LEU A 399 -21.08 -15.40 1.62
C LEU A 399 -21.27 -14.84 3.02
N VAL A 400 -22.37 -14.10 3.20
CA VAL A 400 -22.91 -13.80 4.53
C VAL A 400 -23.30 -15.12 5.22
N PRO A 401 -22.91 -15.33 6.50
CA PRO A 401 -23.21 -16.57 7.22
C PRO A 401 -24.71 -16.91 7.23
N GLY A 402 -25.07 -18.12 6.78
CA GLY A 402 -26.44 -18.61 6.75
C GLY A 402 -27.19 -18.40 5.42
N ALA A 403 -26.76 -17.45 4.57
CA ALA A 403 -27.48 -17.08 3.34
C ALA A 403 -27.70 -18.26 2.38
N LYS A 404 -26.66 -19.07 2.13
CA LYS A 404 -26.75 -20.25 1.25
C LYS A 404 -27.80 -21.27 1.72
N SER A 405 -27.78 -21.59 3.01
CA SER A 405 -28.72 -22.55 3.64
C SER A 405 -30.16 -22.06 3.53
N PHE A 406 -30.41 -20.76 3.68
CA PHE A 406 -31.73 -20.16 3.45
C PHE A 406 -32.16 -20.24 1.99
N ILE A 407 -31.29 -19.81 1.05
CA ILE A 407 -31.57 -19.84 -0.39
C ILE A 407 -31.91 -21.27 -0.87
N GLU A 408 -31.15 -22.27 -0.44
CA GLU A 408 -31.42 -23.68 -0.74
C GLU A 408 -32.76 -24.15 -0.16
N THR A 409 -33.11 -23.70 1.06
CA THR A 409 -34.40 -24.00 1.69
C THR A 409 -35.56 -23.41 0.90
N VAL A 410 -35.45 -22.16 0.43
CA VAL A 410 -36.45 -21.51 -0.41
C VAL A 410 -36.70 -22.33 -1.68
N TYR A 411 -35.64 -22.72 -2.40
CA TYR A 411 -35.77 -23.53 -3.61
C TYR A 411 -36.37 -24.91 -3.33
N LYS A 412 -35.95 -25.57 -2.24
CA LYS A 412 -36.49 -26.88 -1.84
C LYS A 412 -37.99 -26.81 -1.53
N HIS A 413 -38.46 -25.67 -1.00
CA HIS A 413 -39.87 -25.44 -0.67
C HIS A 413 -40.67 -24.79 -1.81
N GLY A 414 -40.16 -24.88 -3.05
CA GLY A 414 -40.86 -24.44 -4.27
C GLY A 414 -40.89 -22.93 -4.49
N GLY A 415 -40.20 -22.15 -3.67
CA GLY A 415 -40.06 -20.71 -3.83
C GLY A 415 -38.96 -20.31 -4.81
N LYS A 416 -38.99 -19.04 -5.22
CA LYS A 416 -37.91 -18.40 -5.99
C LYS A 416 -37.21 -17.32 -5.17
N ILE A 417 -36.05 -16.85 -5.64
CA ILE A 417 -35.33 -15.71 -5.08
C ILE A 417 -35.32 -14.55 -6.07
N ALA A 418 -35.64 -13.34 -5.58
CA ALA A 418 -35.41 -12.10 -6.31
C ALA A 418 -34.36 -11.26 -5.58
N LEU A 419 -33.19 -11.12 -6.18
CA LEU A 419 -32.07 -10.31 -5.69
C LEU A 419 -32.22 -8.87 -6.21
N VAL A 420 -32.65 -7.96 -5.35
CA VAL A 420 -32.91 -6.54 -5.67
C VAL A 420 -31.82 -5.68 -5.02
N THR A 421 -30.84 -5.23 -5.81
CA THR A 421 -29.59 -4.63 -5.29
C THR A 421 -29.29 -3.25 -5.89
N ASN A 422 -28.68 -2.38 -5.10
CA ASN A 422 -28.22 -1.07 -5.56
C ASN A 422 -26.86 -1.07 -6.25
N ARG A 423 -26.26 -2.24 -6.49
CA ARG A 423 -25.26 -2.38 -7.56
C ARG A 423 -25.86 -1.93 -8.88
N ASN A 424 -25.10 -1.15 -9.66
CA ASN A 424 -25.56 -0.71 -10.98
C ASN A 424 -25.79 -1.92 -11.89
N LYS A 425 -26.84 -1.87 -12.73
CA LYS A 425 -27.21 -2.95 -13.66
C LYS A 425 -26.05 -3.43 -14.56
N GLN A 426 -25.13 -2.54 -14.90
CA GLN A 426 -23.90 -2.88 -15.64
C GLN A 426 -23.00 -3.92 -14.93
N ASN A 427 -23.15 -4.08 -13.61
CA ASN A 427 -22.42 -5.02 -12.79
C ASN A 427 -23.16 -6.36 -12.57
N ASP A 428 -24.32 -6.57 -13.20
CA ASP A 428 -25.13 -7.77 -13.00
C ASP A 428 -24.36 -9.05 -13.38
N LEU A 429 -23.58 -9.00 -14.47
CA LEU A 429 -22.74 -10.13 -14.89
C LEU A 429 -21.73 -10.54 -13.81
N HIS A 430 -20.99 -9.57 -13.27
CA HIS A 430 -20.01 -9.81 -12.22
C HIS A 430 -20.66 -10.32 -10.94
N THR A 431 -21.80 -9.74 -10.57
CA THR A 431 -22.57 -10.18 -9.40
C THR A 431 -23.07 -11.61 -9.57
N TRP A 432 -23.62 -11.95 -10.74
CA TRP A 432 -24.08 -13.30 -11.07
C TRP A 432 -22.94 -14.33 -11.03
N ASN A 433 -21.76 -13.96 -11.54
CA ASN A 433 -20.58 -14.81 -11.47
C ASN A 433 -20.10 -15.01 -10.04
N ASN A 434 -20.05 -13.95 -9.23
CA ASN A 434 -19.66 -14.06 -7.83
C ASN A 434 -20.62 -14.98 -7.05
N LEU A 435 -21.94 -14.88 -7.27
CA LEU A 435 -22.95 -15.75 -6.64
C LEU A 435 -22.73 -17.24 -6.98
N LYS A 436 -22.40 -17.55 -8.24
CA LYS A 436 -22.02 -18.91 -8.66
C LYS A 436 -20.69 -19.34 -8.04
N ALA A 437 -19.70 -18.46 -7.99
CA ALA A 437 -18.35 -18.75 -7.50
C ALA A 437 -18.34 -19.12 -6.00
N VAL A 438 -19.22 -18.49 -5.20
CA VAL A 438 -19.42 -18.85 -3.79
C VAL A 438 -20.34 -20.08 -3.59
N GLY A 439 -20.74 -20.72 -4.69
CA GLY A 439 -21.44 -22.00 -4.69
C GLY A 439 -22.93 -21.92 -4.40
N LEU A 440 -23.60 -20.81 -4.72
CA LEU A 440 -25.06 -20.74 -4.66
C LEU A 440 -25.69 -21.45 -5.89
N PRO A 441 -26.77 -22.23 -5.72
CA PRO A 441 -27.44 -22.94 -6.82
C PRO A 441 -28.40 -22.01 -7.60
N VAL A 442 -27.87 -20.87 -8.08
CA VAL A 442 -28.63 -19.88 -8.86
C VAL A 442 -28.76 -20.31 -10.33
N THR A 443 -29.96 -20.15 -10.87
CA THR A 443 -30.30 -20.41 -12.27
C THR A 443 -31.27 -19.33 -12.74
N LEU A 444 -31.37 -19.12 -14.05
CA LEU A 444 -32.33 -18.14 -14.62
C LEU A 444 -33.81 -18.51 -14.35
N LYS A 445 -34.08 -19.75 -13.92
CA LYS A 445 -35.42 -20.26 -13.62
C LYS A 445 -35.86 -19.99 -12.17
N ASN A 446 -34.92 -20.00 -11.23
CA ASN A 446 -35.18 -19.91 -9.79
C ASN A 446 -34.70 -18.59 -9.17
N THR A 447 -33.82 -17.84 -9.85
CA THR A 447 -33.28 -16.57 -9.36
C THR A 447 -33.50 -15.45 -10.39
N CYS A 448 -33.99 -14.31 -9.92
CA CYS A 448 -33.98 -13.04 -10.65
C CYS A 448 -32.96 -12.12 -9.99
N LEU A 449 -31.94 -11.67 -10.72
CA LEU A 449 -31.04 -10.62 -10.25
C LEU A 449 -31.40 -9.31 -10.97
N ILE A 450 -31.62 -8.23 -10.22
CA ILE A 450 -31.97 -6.92 -10.79
C ILE A 450 -31.13 -5.81 -10.14
N GLY A 451 -30.06 -5.40 -10.83
CA GLY A 451 -29.29 -4.22 -10.47
C GLY A 451 -30.04 -2.92 -10.73
N ARG A 452 -29.61 -1.84 -10.06
CA ARG A 452 -30.19 -0.52 -10.17
C ARG A 452 -29.93 0.11 -11.53
N SER A 453 -30.97 0.71 -12.09
CA SER A 453 -31.01 1.50 -13.31
C SER A 453 -31.37 2.95 -13.00
N GLU A 454 -31.32 3.81 -14.01
CA GLU A 454 -31.75 5.21 -13.85
C GLU A 454 -33.28 5.33 -13.69
N ALA A 455 -34.04 4.41 -14.28
CA ALA A 455 -35.50 4.36 -14.12
C ALA A 455 -35.92 4.14 -12.66
N ASP A 456 -35.14 3.36 -11.91
CA ASP A 456 -35.39 3.11 -10.49
C ASP A 456 -35.28 4.38 -9.64
N LYS A 457 -34.27 5.21 -9.92
CA LYS A 457 -34.08 6.50 -9.23
C LYS A 457 -35.20 7.47 -9.57
N ASN A 458 -35.58 7.54 -10.85
CA ASN A 458 -36.60 8.47 -11.33
C ASN A 458 -38.02 8.09 -10.89
N ALA A 459 -38.26 6.84 -10.53
CA ALA A 459 -39.58 6.37 -10.11
C ALA A 459 -39.94 6.81 -8.69
N VAL A 460 -38.97 7.12 -7.83
CA VAL A 460 -39.23 7.54 -6.44
C VAL A 460 -40.06 8.82 -6.43
N ASN A 461 -41.28 8.73 -5.93
CA ASN A 461 -42.27 9.81 -5.96
C ASN A 461 -42.91 10.07 -4.58
N ASN A 462 -42.45 9.40 -3.52
CA ASN A 462 -42.97 9.46 -2.15
C ASN A 462 -44.46 9.09 -2.01
N ASN A 463 -45.02 8.38 -2.99
CA ASN A 463 -46.39 7.89 -2.97
C ASN A 463 -46.44 6.39 -3.29
N ASP A 464 -46.18 6.03 -4.55
CA ASP A 464 -46.24 4.64 -5.03
C ASP A 464 -44.88 3.94 -4.90
N PHE A 465 -43.80 4.71 -5.03
CA PHE A 465 -42.43 4.25 -4.85
C PHE A 465 -41.75 5.15 -3.82
N ILE A 466 -41.48 4.58 -2.65
CA ILE A 466 -40.96 5.30 -1.49
C ILE A 466 -39.44 5.24 -1.47
N ASN A 467 -38.85 4.09 -1.82
CA ASN A 467 -37.40 3.94 -1.94
C ASN A 467 -36.98 3.37 -3.31
N ASP A 468 -35.69 3.43 -3.60
CA ASP A 468 -35.13 3.12 -4.92
C ASP A 468 -35.26 1.64 -5.34
N LYS A 469 -35.70 0.75 -4.43
CA LYS A 469 -35.97 -0.67 -4.71
C LYS A 469 -37.44 -1.00 -4.96
N ASP A 470 -38.37 -0.07 -4.68
CA ASP A 470 -39.81 -0.36 -4.79
C ASP A 470 -40.25 -0.66 -6.22
N LEU A 471 -39.69 0.04 -7.22
CA LEU A 471 -39.99 -0.24 -8.64
C LEU A 471 -39.68 -1.69 -9.00
N ARG A 472 -38.50 -2.18 -8.61
CA ARG A 472 -38.06 -3.56 -8.90
C ARG A 472 -38.90 -4.58 -8.15
N ARG A 473 -39.29 -4.31 -6.91
CA ARG A 473 -40.23 -5.17 -6.16
C ARG A 473 -41.60 -5.23 -6.86
N GLN A 474 -42.11 -4.10 -7.34
CA GLN A 474 -43.35 -4.06 -8.11
C GLN A 474 -43.24 -4.85 -9.43
N GLN A 475 -42.13 -4.70 -10.16
CA GLN A 475 -41.93 -5.46 -11.40
C GLN A 475 -41.90 -6.98 -11.15
N VAL A 476 -41.34 -7.43 -10.02
CA VAL A 476 -41.39 -8.85 -9.61
C VAL A 476 -42.83 -9.29 -9.34
N THR A 477 -43.65 -8.47 -8.67
CA THR A 477 -45.05 -8.84 -8.39
C THR A 477 -45.96 -8.78 -9.60
N GLN A 478 -45.62 -7.96 -10.59
CA GLN A 478 -46.37 -7.85 -11.85
C GLN A 478 -45.89 -8.84 -12.92
N GLY A 479 -44.75 -9.52 -12.72
CA GLY A 479 -44.17 -10.37 -13.75
C GLY A 479 -43.61 -9.58 -14.93
N THR A 480 -43.06 -8.40 -14.66
CA THR A 480 -42.44 -7.50 -15.64
C THR A 480 -40.96 -7.23 -15.32
N ALA A 481 -40.41 -7.94 -14.33
CA ALA A 481 -39.02 -7.80 -13.90
C ALA A 481 -38.02 -8.08 -15.03
N ASP A 482 -37.17 -7.08 -15.30
CA ASP A 482 -36.03 -7.18 -16.21
C ASP A 482 -34.84 -7.86 -15.53
N CYS A 483 -35.03 -9.14 -15.20
CA CYS A 483 -34.02 -9.97 -14.56
C CYS A 483 -32.81 -10.15 -15.47
N PHE A 484 -31.62 -10.05 -14.88
CA PHE A 484 -30.36 -10.34 -15.56
C PHE A 484 -30.43 -11.66 -16.32
N SER A 485 -29.99 -11.62 -17.56
CA SER A 485 -29.81 -12.81 -18.39
C SER A 485 -28.52 -12.67 -19.21
N PRO A 486 -27.58 -13.64 -19.12
CA PRO A 486 -26.43 -13.66 -20.01
C PRO A 486 -26.89 -13.87 -21.47
N SER A 487 -26.25 -13.14 -22.38
CA SER A 487 -26.56 -12.97 -23.80
C SER A 487 -27.49 -14.02 -24.43
N GLY A 488 -28.74 -13.62 -24.68
CA GLY A 488 -29.71 -14.37 -25.49
C GLY A 488 -30.43 -15.52 -24.78
N GLN A 489 -30.21 -15.73 -23.48
CA GLN A 489 -30.97 -16.72 -22.72
C GLN A 489 -32.31 -16.13 -22.25
N ASN A 490 -33.38 -16.91 -22.36
CA ASN A 490 -34.68 -16.53 -21.81
C ASN A 490 -34.74 -16.92 -20.33
N ASN A 491 -35.24 -16.01 -19.50
CA ASN A 491 -35.63 -16.30 -18.13
C ASN A 491 -37.14 -16.60 -18.07
N ASN A 492 -37.68 -16.99 -16.91
CA ASN A 492 -39.10 -17.32 -16.74
C ASN A 492 -39.82 -16.37 -15.75
N TRP A 493 -39.38 -15.12 -15.70
CA TRP A 493 -39.84 -14.13 -14.73
C TRP A 493 -40.94 -13.21 -15.26
N GLN A 494 -41.42 -13.47 -16.47
CA GLN A 494 -42.58 -12.78 -17.07
C GLN A 494 -43.92 -13.30 -16.52
N GLN A 495 -43.97 -13.59 -15.21
CA GLN A 495 -45.13 -14.11 -14.50
C GLN A 495 -45.18 -13.51 -13.08
N PRO A 496 -46.33 -13.00 -12.62
CA PRO A 496 -46.51 -12.44 -11.28
C PRO A 496 -45.99 -13.35 -10.17
N GLN A 497 -45.22 -12.80 -9.22
CA GLN A 497 -44.77 -13.50 -8.02
C GLN A 497 -45.36 -12.86 -6.76
N VAL A 498 -45.65 -13.66 -5.74
CA VAL A 498 -46.10 -13.17 -4.44
C VAL A 498 -44.91 -13.08 -3.50
N ILE A 499 -44.51 -11.85 -3.13
CA ILE A 499 -43.45 -11.63 -2.14
C ILE A 499 -43.96 -12.13 -0.77
N LYS A 500 -43.28 -13.14 -0.22
CA LYS A 500 -43.59 -13.67 1.13
C LYS A 500 -42.58 -13.20 2.17
N PHE A 501 -41.33 -13.02 1.75
CA PHE A 501 -40.23 -12.65 2.63
C PHE A 501 -39.41 -11.53 2.00
N GLN A 502 -38.92 -10.62 2.82
CA GLN A 502 -37.91 -9.62 2.45
C GLN A 502 -36.73 -9.73 3.42
N VAL A 503 -35.51 -9.84 2.88
CA VAL A 503 -34.28 -10.00 3.64
C VAL A 503 -33.31 -8.88 3.24
N GLY A 504 -32.71 -8.22 4.21
CA GLY A 504 -31.82 -7.09 3.98
C GLY A 504 -31.01 -6.75 5.21
N ASP A 505 -29.96 -5.97 5.06
CA ASP A 505 -29.19 -5.37 6.14
C ASP A 505 -29.57 -3.89 6.36
N ASN A 506 -30.32 -3.31 5.43
CA ASN A 506 -30.83 -1.95 5.48
C ASN A 506 -32.36 -1.94 5.59
N ILE A 507 -32.95 -0.99 6.32
CA ILE A 507 -34.41 -0.88 6.41
C ILE A 507 -35.08 -0.59 5.05
N GLU A 508 -34.35 0.02 4.12
CA GLU A 508 -34.82 0.32 2.76
C GLU A 508 -34.93 -0.92 1.86
N ASP A 509 -34.41 -2.06 2.33
CA ASP A 509 -34.62 -3.36 1.69
C ASP A 509 -36.06 -3.84 1.86
N PHE A 510 -36.81 -3.25 2.79
CA PHE A 510 -38.23 -3.49 2.99
C PHE A 510 -39.09 -2.49 2.19
N SER A 511 -40.12 -3.02 1.53
CA SER A 511 -41.00 -2.22 0.67
C SER A 511 -41.68 -1.07 1.41
N GLY A 512 -41.65 0.11 0.79
CA GLY A 512 -42.35 1.30 1.28
C GLY A 512 -41.69 1.96 2.49
N VAL A 513 -40.39 1.72 2.73
CA VAL A 513 -39.68 2.21 3.91
C VAL A 513 -38.42 2.97 3.52
N THR A 514 -38.22 4.16 4.08
CA THR A 514 -36.92 4.86 4.13
C THR A 514 -36.41 4.89 5.56
N GLN A 515 -35.15 5.27 5.78
CA GLN A 515 -34.66 5.47 7.13
C GLN A 515 -35.48 6.52 7.91
N GLU A 516 -35.88 7.61 7.26
CA GLU A 516 -36.63 8.72 7.88
C GLU A 516 -38.10 8.36 8.16
N SER A 517 -38.70 7.51 7.31
CA SER A 517 -40.10 7.11 7.41
C SER A 517 -40.32 5.81 8.20
N ALA A 518 -39.24 5.11 8.57
CA ALA A 518 -39.31 3.84 9.28
C ALA A 518 -40.02 3.98 10.64
N ASN A 519 -41.16 3.29 10.77
CA ASN A 519 -41.88 3.17 12.04
C ASN A 519 -41.66 1.79 12.66
N ILE A 520 -40.81 1.74 13.68
CA ILE A 520 -40.45 0.48 14.36
C ILE A 520 -41.67 -0.22 14.95
N LYS A 521 -42.70 0.49 15.46
CA LYS A 521 -43.92 -0.14 15.97
C LYS A 521 -44.68 -0.91 14.89
N THR A 522 -44.61 -0.44 13.64
CA THR A 522 -45.23 -1.08 12.48
C THR A 522 -44.39 -2.23 11.92
N LEU A 523 -43.06 -2.12 12.01
CA LEU A 523 -42.12 -3.12 11.50
C LEU A 523 -41.91 -4.29 12.47
N GLN A 524 -41.84 -4.02 13.77
CA GLN A 524 -41.55 -5.01 14.82
C GLN A 524 -42.42 -6.28 14.73
N PRO A 525 -43.74 -6.21 14.49
CA PRO A 525 -44.56 -7.42 14.40
C PRO A 525 -44.24 -8.33 13.21
N LYS A 526 -43.57 -7.78 12.18
CA LYS A 526 -43.17 -8.46 10.93
C LYS A 526 -41.72 -8.93 10.95
N LEU A 527 -40.85 -8.28 11.74
CA LEU A 527 -39.45 -8.68 11.91
C LEU A 527 -39.35 -10.10 12.46
N GLY A 528 -38.48 -10.92 11.87
CA GLY A 528 -38.30 -12.34 12.20
C GLY A 528 -39.43 -13.26 11.69
N LYS A 529 -40.39 -12.73 10.93
CA LYS A 529 -41.53 -13.51 10.37
C LYS A 529 -41.64 -13.37 8.86
N SER A 530 -41.72 -12.13 8.38
CA SER A 530 -41.78 -11.81 6.95
C SER A 530 -40.73 -10.80 6.51
N LEU A 531 -40.14 -10.06 7.47
CA LEU A 531 -39.00 -9.18 7.27
C LEU A 531 -37.82 -9.72 8.09
N PHE A 532 -36.65 -9.87 7.49
CA PHE A 532 -35.46 -10.38 8.15
C PHE A 532 -34.33 -9.37 7.98
N LEU A 533 -33.98 -8.70 9.08
CA LEU A 533 -32.95 -7.67 9.12
C LEU A 533 -31.62 -8.26 9.61
N LEU A 534 -30.57 -8.07 8.83
CA LEU A 534 -29.20 -8.43 9.15
C LEU A 534 -28.45 -7.23 9.74
N PRO A 535 -27.45 -7.43 10.61
CA PRO A 535 -26.67 -6.34 11.15
C PRO A 535 -25.55 -5.92 10.18
N ASN A 536 -25.52 -4.64 9.79
CA ASN A 536 -24.42 -4.02 9.08
C ASN A 536 -24.06 -2.66 9.71
N PRO A 537 -23.06 -2.61 10.61
CA PRO A 537 -22.60 -1.36 11.19
C PRO A 537 -21.52 -0.67 10.35
N MET A 538 -21.08 -1.24 9.22
CA MET A 538 -20.01 -0.65 8.41
C MET A 538 -20.50 0.54 7.59
N TYR A 539 -21.72 0.45 7.06
CA TYR A 539 -22.35 1.49 6.24
C TYR A 539 -23.85 1.21 6.08
N GLY A 540 -24.61 2.21 5.60
CA GLY A 540 -26.05 2.09 5.37
C GLY A 540 -26.68 3.47 5.22
N SER A 541 -28.02 3.53 5.27
CA SER A 541 -28.77 4.79 5.32
C SER A 541 -28.88 5.40 6.73
N TRP A 542 -28.40 4.68 7.76
CA TRP A 542 -28.52 5.03 9.18
C TRP A 542 -27.47 6.02 9.70
#